data_AF-A0A926ZVX7-F1
#
_entry.id   AF-A0A926ZVX7-F1
#
_cell.length_a   1.000
_cell.length_b   1.000
_cell.length_c   1.000
_cell.angle_alpha   90.00
_cell.angle_beta   90.00
_cell.angle_gamma   90.00
#
_symmetry.space_group_name_H-M   'P 1'
#
loop_
_entity.id
_entity.type
_entity.pdbx_description
1 polymer ?
#
loop_
_entity_poly.entity_id
_entity_poly.type
_entity_poly.pdbx_seq_one_letter_code
_entity_poly.pdbx_strand_id
1 'polypeptide(L)'
;MSQPTSQSAPLQRCSLPFHRLTPFESVREQFAERGVIFEGAIALTPSNPSFYSQVPRIVLMPIAQRHAITITLKDQRPRISLKVRGYKDIRLTALDNSGHCLAHCKTFRYRYAEHDKAPLEELTVESRRTGGLILESSAPFVLESFSF
;
A
#
# COMPACT_ATOMS: atom_id res chain seq x y z
N MET A 1 -38.28 27.10 -12.73
CA MET A 1 -37.60 25.93 -13.30
C MET A 1 -36.33 25.71 -12.53
N SER A 2 -36.35 24.81 -11.53
CA SER A 2 -35.21 24.57 -10.64
C SER A 2 -34.39 23.39 -11.18
N GLN A 3 -33.12 23.61 -11.47
CA GLN A 3 -32.19 22.56 -11.87
C GLN A 3 -31.93 21.61 -10.69
N PRO A 4 -31.86 20.28 -10.89
CA PRO A 4 -31.42 19.37 -9.85
C PRO A 4 -29.90 19.53 -9.68
N THR A 5 -29.48 19.99 -8.51
CA THR A 5 -28.09 19.88 -8.06
C THR A 5 -27.74 18.41 -7.93
N SER A 6 -26.97 17.88 -8.88
CA SER A 6 -26.35 16.56 -8.76
C SER A 6 -25.36 16.59 -7.59
N GLN A 7 -25.84 16.25 -6.40
CA GLN A 7 -24.99 15.85 -5.28
C GLN A 7 -24.26 14.59 -5.70
N SER A 8 -23.01 14.75 -6.15
CA SER A 8 -22.08 13.64 -6.30
C SER A 8 -21.92 12.96 -4.93
N ALA A 9 -22.39 11.71 -4.82
CA ALA A 9 -22.21 10.90 -3.62
C ALA A 9 -20.73 10.91 -3.21
N PRO A 10 -20.40 10.99 -1.90
CA PRO A 10 -19.02 10.93 -1.46
C PRO A 10 -18.39 9.62 -1.95
N LEU A 11 -17.25 9.72 -2.65
CA LEU A 11 -16.45 8.56 -3.05
C LEU A 11 -16.11 7.77 -1.77
N GLN A 12 -16.78 6.64 -1.58
CA GLN A 12 -16.59 5.81 -0.40
C GLN A 12 -15.18 5.21 -0.46
N ARG A 13 -14.29 5.68 0.43
CA ARG A 13 -12.94 5.16 0.56
C ARG A 13 -13.01 3.66 0.91
N CYS A 14 -12.56 2.80 0.02
CA CYS A 14 -12.47 1.37 0.20
C CYS A 14 -11.11 1.01 0.81
N SER A 15 -11.10 0.37 1.98
CA SER A 15 -9.88 -0.20 2.56
C SER A 15 -9.84 -1.71 2.35
N LEU A 16 -8.68 -2.26 2.00
CA LEU A 16 -8.50 -3.71 1.92
C LEU A 16 -8.47 -4.34 3.32
N PRO A 17 -9.24 -5.41 3.57
CA PRO A 17 -9.32 -6.02 4.89
C PRO A 17 -8.18 -7.02 5.13
N PHE A 18 -6.96 -6.55 5.40
CA PHE A 18 -5.79 -7.42 5.63
C PHE A 18 -5.96 -8.43 6.77
N HIS A 19 -6.80 -8.12 7.76
CA HIS A 19 -7.15 -9.04 8.86
C HIS A 19 -7.83 -10.34 8.41
N ARG A 20 -8.30 -10.43 7.16
CA ARG A 20 -8.91 -11.64 6.58
C ARG A 20 -7.92 -12.54 5.86
N LEU A 21 -6.67 -12.10 5.72
CA LEU A 21 -5.61 -12.90 5.10
C LEU A 21 -5.17 -14.00 6.05
N THR A 22 -4.73 -15.12 5.49
CA THR A 22 -4.03 -16.16 6.26
C THR A 22 -2.57 -15.73 6.47
N PRO A 23 -2.05 -15.69 7.71
CA PRO A 23 -0.63 -15.42 7.95
C PRO A 23 0.28 -16.45 7.29
N PHE A 24 1.47 -16.01 6.89
CA PHE A 24 2.52 -16.81 6.24
C PHE A 24 2.17 -17.32 4.83
N GLU A 25 1.14 -16.78 4.20
CA GLU A 25 0.78 -17.08 2.82
C GLU A 25 1.13 -15.94 1.85
N SER A 26 1.48 -16.31 0.63
CA SER A 26 1.67 -15.35 -0.45
C SER A 26 0.35 -14.66 -0.78
N VAL A 27 0.39 -13.34 -0.93
CA VAL A 27 -0.78 -12.53 -1.30
C VAL A 27 -0.68 -12.17 -2.76
N ARG A 28 -1.67 -12.61 -3.54
CA ARG A 28 -1.78 -12.37 -4.98
C ARG A 28 -3.18 -11.96 -5.36
N GLU A 29 -4.15 -12.86 -5.24
CA GLU A 29 -5.51 -12.69 -5.79
C GLU A 29 -6.60 -12.55 -4.73
N GLN A 30 -6.25 -12.58 -3.44
CA GLN A 30 -7.20 -12.50 -2.32
C GLN A 30 -8.06 -11.22 -2.32
N PHE A 31 -7.68 -10.19 -3.09
CA PHE A 31 -8.45 -8.95 -3.28
C PHE A 31 -8.85 -8.70 -4.74
N ALA A 32 -8.80 -9.72 -5.60
CA ALA A 32 -9.11 -9.59 -7.02
C ALA A 32 -10.56 -9.19 -7.30
N GLU A 33 -11.49 -9.51 -6.39
CA GLU A 33 -12.89 -9.07 -6.38
C GLU A 33 -13.04 -7.55 -6.16
N ARG A 34 -12.04 -6.93 -5.51
CA ARG A 34 -11.95 -5.48 -5.29
C ARG A 34 -11.10 -4.78 -6.36
N GLY A 35 -10.69 -5.54 -7.38
CA GLY A 35 -9.85 -5.06 -8.47
C GLY A 35 -8.40 -4.83 -8.09
N VAL A 36 -7.88 -5.49 -7.05
CA VAL A 36 -6.47 -5.35 -6.62
C VAL A 36 -5.77 -6.71 -6.66
N ILE A 37 -4.64 -6.78 -7.36
CA ILE A 37 -3.79 -7.97 -7.43
C ILE A 37 -2.40 -7.58 -6.92
N PHE A 38 -1.82 -8.40 -6.06
CA PHE A 38 -0.48 -8.21 -5.51
C PHE A 38 0.52 -9.16 -6.20
N GLU A 39 1.76 -8.73 -6.32
CA GLU A 39 2.88 -9.60 -6.65
C GLU A 39 4.07 -9.33 -5.73
N GLY A 40 4.72 -10.40 -5.28
CA GLY A 40 5.85 -10.28 -4.37
C GLY A 40 5.48 -9.96 -2.92
N ALA A 41 4.23 -10.14 -2.51
CA ALA A 41 3.77 -9.90 -1.14
C ALA A 41 3.54 -11.21 -0.36
N ILE A 42 3.88 -11.21 0.92
CA ILE A 42 3.51 -12.24 1.91
C ILE A 42 2.76 -11.59 3.08
N ALA A 43 1.67 -12.22 3.53
CA ALA A 43 0.94 -11.80 4.71
C ALA A 43 1.65 -12.29 5.97
N LEU A 44 1.89 -11.41 6.94
CA LEU A 44 2.59 -11.76 8.18
C LEU A 44 1.97 -11.05 9.37
N THR A 45 2.09 -11.67 10.55
CA THR A 45 1.98 -10.95 11.83
C THR A 45 3.40 -10.61 12.27
N PRO A 46 3.79 -9.32 12.37
CA PRO A 46 5.16 -8.94 12.70
C PRO A 46 5.59 -9.52 14.07
N SER A 47 6.68 -10.30 14.08
CA SER A 47 7.32 -10.78 15.31
C SER A 47 8.40 -9.82 15.81
N ASN A 48 8.93 -8.96 14.94
CA ASN A 48 9.90 -7.94 15.30
C ASN A 48 9.18 -6.74 15.96
N PRO A 49 9.51 -6.39 17.22
CA PRO A 49 8.91 -5.26 17.93
C PRO A 49 9.01 -3.91 17.19
N SER A 50 10.03 -3.78 16.34
CA SER A 50 10.26 -2.62 15.48
C SER A 50 9.12 -2.36 14.50
N PHE A 51 8.47 -3.43 14.05
CA PHE A 51 7.35 -3.41 13.11
C PHE A 51 6.01 -3.70 13.79
N TYR A 52 6.00 -3.77 15.11
CA TYR A 52 4.86 -4.17 15.91
C TYR A 52 3.99 -2.97 16.30
N SER A 53 2.74 -2.97 15.82
CA SER A 53 1.68 -2.15 16.42
C SER A 53 1.25 -2.76 17.76
N GLN A 54 0.83 -1.95 18.73
CA GLN A 54 0.38 -2.43 20.06
C GLN A 54 -0.66 -3.55 19.99
N VAL A 55 -1.44 -3.58 18.90
CA VAL A 55 -2.36 -4.66 18.55
C VAL A 55 -1.72 -5.51 17.44
N PRO A 56 -1.64 -6.85 17.57
CA PRO A 56 -1.20 -7.71 16.47
C PRO A 56 -2.07 -7.48 15.23
N ARG A 57 -1.44 -7.17 14.10
CA ARG A 57 -2.12 -6.92 12.83
C ARG A 57 -1.40 -7.66 11.72
N ILE A 58 -2.19 -8.17 10.78
CA ILE A 58 -1.65 -8.74 9.55
C ILE A 58 -1.19 -7.58 8.66
N VAL A 59 0.05 -7.67 8.20
CA VAL A 59 0.69 -6.73 7.28
C VAL A 59 1.15 -7.48 6.04
N LEU A 60 1.42 -6.74 4.96
CA LEU A 60 2.10 -7.29 3.80
C LEU A 60 3.58 -6.91 3.84
N MET A 61 4.45 -7.86 3.54
CA MET A 61 5.89 -7.65 3.41
C MET A 61 6.37 -8.10 2.03
N PRO A 62 7.40 -7.47 1.43
CA PRO A 62 8.06 -8.05 0.27
C PRO A 62 8.59 -9.45 0.57
N ILE A 63 8.43 -10.37 -0.38
CA ILE A 63 9.10 -11.67 -0.34
C ILE A 63 10.61 -11.41 -0.49
N ALA A 64 11.43 -12.06 0.36
CA ALA A 64 12.80 -11.69 0.75
C ALA A 64 13.78 -11.29 -0.38
N GLN A 65 13.56 -11.72 -1.63
CA GLN A 65 14.45 -11.42 -2.77
C GLN A 65 14.01 -10.21 -3.60
N ARG A 66 12.76 -9.75 -3.48
CA ARG A 66 12.19 -8.75 -4.40
C ARG A 66 12.33 -7.31 -3.93
N HIS A 67 12.52 -7.06 -2.61
CA HIS A 67 12.57 -5.71 -2.02
C HIS A 67 11.42 -4.76 -2.43
N ALA A 68 10.37 -5.31 -3.03
CA ALA A 68 9.28 -4.58 -3.63
C ALA A 68 7.99 -5.41 -3.61
N ILE A 69 6.87 -4.70 -3.59
CA ILE A 69 5.52 -5.22 -3.80
C ILE A 69 4.97 -4.50 -5.03
N THR A 70 4.60 -5.26 -6.05
CA THR A 70 3.87 -4.72 -7.21
C THR A 70 2.38 -4.90 -6.97
N ILE A 71 1.59 -3.89 -7.33
CA ILE A 71 0.14 -3.87 -7.13
C ILE A 71 -0.51 -3.46 -8.44
N THR A 72 -1.33 -4.35 -9.00
CA THR A 72 -2.09 -4.11 -10.23
C THR A 72 -3.53 -3.76 -9.89
N LEU A 73 -4.07 -2.75 -10.57
CA LEU A 73 -5.43 -2.27 -10.38
C LEU A 73 -6.25 -2.58 -11.64
N LYS A 74 -7.37 -3.30 -11.48
CA LYS A 74 -8.29 -3.57 -12.59
C LYS A 74 -9.04 -2.31 -13.04
N ASP A 75 -9.36 -1.44 -12.08
CA ASP A 75 -10.04 -0.18 -12.33
C ASP A 75 -9.11 1.00 -11.98
N GLN A 76 -9.21 2.07 -12.76
CA GLN A 76 -8.49 3.30 -12.47
C GLN A 76 -9.02 3.93 -11.16
N ARG A 77 -8.13 4.13 -10.19
CA ARG A 77 -8.47 4.74 -8.89
C ARG A 77 -7.92 6.17 -8.83
N PRO A 78 -8.77 7.19 -8.63
CA PRO A 78 -8.34 8.59 -8.66
C PRO A 78 -7.40 8.95 -7.51
N ARG A 79 -7.48 8.22 -6.39
CA ARG A 79 -6.66 8.41 -5.21
C ARG A 79 -6.35 7.07 -4.58
N ILE A 80 -5.09 6.86 -4.19
CA ILE A 80 -4.66 5.68 -3.46
C ILE A 80 -3.80 6.12 -2.29
N SER A 81 -4.09 5.58 -1.11
CA SER A 81 -3.38 5.85 0.14
C SER A 81 -2.89 4.54 0.74
N LEU A 82 -1.58 4.49 1.03
CA LEU A 82 -0.89 3.37 1.66
C LEU A 82 -0.35 3.80 3.02
N LYS A 83 -0.44 2.93 4.04
CA LYS A 83 0.32 3.11 5.29
C LYS A 83 1.45 2.11 5.33
N VAL A 84 2.66 2.61 5.50
CA VAL A 84 3.89 1.81 5.41
C VAL A 84 4.79 2.07 6.61
N ARG A 85 5.61 1.09 6.94
CA ARG A 85 6.58 1.18 8.04
C ARG A 85 7.92 0.59 7.63
N GLY A 86 9.00 1.33 7.86
CA GLY A 86 10.37 0.90 7.54
C GLY A 86 11.41 1.91 8.00
N TYR A 87 12.67 1.47 8.09
CA TYR A 87 13.80 2.30 8.56
C TYR A 87 14.54 3.05 7.45
N LYS A 88 14.27 2.72 6.19
CA LYS A 88 14.81 3.40 5.01
C LYS A 88 13.65 3.95 4.17
N ASP A 89 13.96 4.88 3.28
CA ASP A 89 12.98 5.45 2.34
C ASP A 89 12.23 4.32 1.64
N ILE A 90 10.90 4.35 1.72
CA ILE A 90 10.00 3.49 0.96
C ILE A 90 9.44 4.37 -0.15
N ARG A 91 9.64 3.95 -1.40
CA ARG A 91 9.15 4.66 -2.58
C ARG A 91 7.89 4.01 -3.08
N LEU A 92 6.91 4.84 -3.43
CA LEU A 92 5.71 4.45 -4.15
C LEU A 92 5.76 5.09 -5.53
N THR A 93 5.73 4.26 -6.56
CA THR A 93 5.66 4.69 -7.97
C THR A 93 4.31 4.28 -8.53
N ALA A 94 3.54 5.23 -9.05
CA ALA A 94 2.29 5.00 -9.75
C ALA A 94 2.50 4.91 -11.25
N LEU A 95 1.91 3.89 -11.87
CA LEU A 95 2.07 3.56 -13.29
C LEU A 95 0.71 3.62 -14.00
N ASP A 96 0.72 3.97 -15.29
CA ASP A 96 -0.42 3.72 -16.17
C ASP A 96 -0.49 2.25 -16.62
N ASN A 97 -1.51 1.89 -17.41
CA ASN A 97 -1.70 0.53 -17.93
C ASN A 97 -0.59 0.09 -18.91
N SER A 98 0.20 1.02 -19.43
CA SER A 98 1.34 0.76 -20.32
C SER A 98 2.66 0.66 -19.55
N GLY A 99 2.63 0.84 -18.23
CA GLY A 99 3.82 0.81 -17.36
C GLY A 99 4.58 2.14 -17.28
N HIS A 100 4.04 3.24 -17.81
CA HIS A 100 4.69 4.54 -17.69
C HIS A 100 4.45 5.16 -16.31
N CYS A 101 5.49 5.74 -15.74
CA CYS A 101 5.41 6.47 -14.48
C CYS A 101 4.50 7.70 -14.60
N LEU A 102 3.43 7.73 -13.81
CA LEU A 102 2.51 8.86 -13.68
C LEU A 102 2.89 9.79 -12.54
N ALA A 103 3.30 9.20 -11.40
CA ALA A 103 3.67 9.93 -10.20
C ALA A 103 4.56 9.06 -9.32
N HIS A 104 5.33 9.68 -8.43
CA HIS A 104 6.03 8.97 -7.38
C HIS A 104 6.08 9.81 -6.10
N CYS A 105 6.07 9.15 -4.96
CA CYS A 105 6.31 9.76 -3.65
C CYS A 105 7.12 8.80 -2.78
N LYS A 106 7.64 9.29 -1.67
CA LYS A 106 8.43 8.47 -0.75
C LYS A 106 8.24 8.93 0.68
N THR A 107 8.56 8.03 1.60
CA THR A 107 8.59 8.35 3.04
C THR A 107 9.71 9.35 3.34
N PHE A 108 9.55 10.10 4.44
CA PHE A 108 10.51 11.11 4.86
C PHE A 108 11.72 10.46 5.53
N ARG A 109 12.91 10.97 5.22
CA ARG A 109 14.14 10.60 5.94
C ARG A 109 14.17 11.29 7.29
N TYR A 110 13.73 10.60 8.33
CA TYR A 110 14.20 10.89 9.68
C TYR A 110 15.32 9.92 10.03
N ARG A 111 16.39 10.43 10.68
CA ARG A 111 17.39 9.58 11.33
C ARG A 111 16.75 9.03 12.61
N TYR A 112 15.98 7.96 12.48
CA TYR A 112 15.51 7.21 13.65
C TYR A 112 16.72 6.51 14.27
N ALA A 113 16.85 6.59 15.60
CA ALA A 113 17.83 5.75 16.29
C ALA A 113 17.42 4.29 16.10
N GLU A 114 18.37 3.37 15.91
CA GLU A 114 18.10 1.94 15.67
C GLU A 114 17.31 1.26 16.82
N HIS A 115 17.17 1.92 17.96
CA HIS A 115 16.40 1.48 19.12
C HIS A 115 14.92 1.91 19.10
N ASP A 116 14.51 2.79 18.19
CA ASP A 116 13.12 3.21 18.06
C ASP A 116 12.34 2.31 17.11
N LYS A 117 11.02 2.23 17.31
CA LYS A 117 10.11 1.58 16.34
C LYS A 117 10.25 2.26 14.98
N ALA A 118 10.25 1.47 13.91
CA ALA A 118 10.20 2.02 12.57
C ALA A 118 8.97 2.94 12.44
N PRO A 119 9.07 4.11 11.78
CA PRO A 119 7.96 5.06 11.67
C PRO A 119 6.79 4.51 10.86
N LEU A 120 5.57 4.91 11.22
CA LEU A 120 4.40 4.70 10.38
C LEU A 120 4.18 5.96 9.54
N GLU A 121 4.16 5.81 8.22
CA GLU A 121 3.98 6.92 7.29
C GLU A 121 2.89 6.61 6.27
N GLU A 122 2.22 7.65 5.77
CA GLU A 122 1.23 7.54 4.72
C GLU A 122 1.80 8.02 3.39
N LEU A 123 1.68 7.20 2.35
CA LEU A 123 1.99 7.55 0.97
C LEU A 123 0.70 7.67 0.19
N THR A 124 0.47 8.81 -0.45
CA THR A 124 -0.71 9.05 -1.28
C THR A 124 -0.29 9.41 -2.70
N VAL A 125 -1.00 8.83 -3.66
CA VAL A 125 -0.93 9.23 -5.08
C VAL A 125 -2.33 9.60 -5.57
N GLU A 126 -2.41 10.69 -6.32
CA GLU A 126 -3.66 11.19 -6.92
C GLU A 126 -3.49 11.21 -8.43
N SER A 127 -4.17 10.31 -9.12
CA SER A 127 -4.14 10.21 -10.57
C SER A 127 -5.28 9.34 -11.07
N ARG A 128 -6.06 9.86 -12.03
CA ARG A 128 -7.16 9.13 -12.66
C ARG A 128 -6.70 8.04 -13.63
N ARG A 129 -5.40 7.91 -13.90
CA ARG A 129 -4.85 6.95 -14.88
C ARG A 129 -4.11 5.77 -14.26
N THR A 130 -4.07 5.70 -12.93
CA THR A 130 -3.29 4.68 -12.22
C THR A 130 -3.84 3.28 -12.50
N GLY A 131 -3.03 2.45 -13.14
CA GLY A 131 -3.27 1.03 -13.40
C GLY A 131 -2.36 0.11 -12.60
N GLY A 132 -1.25 0.62 -12.08
CA GLY A 132 -0.33 -0.13 -11.25
C GLY A 132 0.43 0.73 -10.25
N LEU A 133 0.97 0.07 -9.23
CA LEU A 133 1.84 0.67 -8.22
C LEU A 133 3.04 -0.25 -7.99
N ILE A 134 4.18 0.35 -7.71
CA ILE A 134 5.36 -0.34 -7.21
C ILE A 134 5.72 0.30 -5.87
N LEU A 135 5.76 -0.51 -4.82
CA LEU A 135 6.19 -0.11 -3.49
C LEU A 135 7.53 -0.79 -3.20
N GLU A 136 8.62 -0.04 -3.02
CA GLU A 136 9.97 -0.58 -2.90
C GLU A 136 10.81 0.11 -1.83
N SER A 137 11.78 -0.61 -1.26
CA SER A 137 12.80 -0.04 -0.36
C SER A 137 14.08 -0.87 -0.35
N SER A 138 15.22 -0.24 -0.04
CA SER A 138 16.50 -0.94 0.10
C SER A 138 16.64 -1.70 1.42
N ALA A 139 15.63 -1.67 2.29
CA ALA A 139 15.59 -2.37 3.57
C ALA A 139 14.21 -3.00 3.79
N PRO A 140 14.08 -3.93 4.75
CA PRO A 140 12.77 -4.49 5.10
C PRO A 140 11.76 -3.40 5.47
N PHE A 141 10.56 -3.54 4.92
CA PHE A 141 9.42 -2.67 5.22
C PHE A 141 8.14 -3.49 5.22
N VAL A 142 7.08 -2.94 5.81
CA VAL A 142 5.74 -3.52 5.80
C VAL A 142 4.72 -2.52 5.28
N LEU A 143 3.71 -3.03 4.59
CA LEU A 143 2.50 -2.34 4.20
C LEU A 143 1.39 -2.72 5.19
N GLU A 144 0.95 -1.76 6.00
CA GLU A 144 -0.07 -1.97 7.03
C GLU A 144 -1.50 -1.74 6.54
N SER A 145 -1.69 -0.89 5.52
CA SER A 145 -3.01 -0.67 4.93
C SER A 145 -2.94 -0.18 3.49
N PHE A 146 -3.95 -0.54 2.71
CA PHE A 146 -4.16 -0.11 1.33
C PHE A 146 -5.60 0.41 1.17
N SER A 147 -5.76 1.63 0.67
CA SER A 147 -7.08 2.25 0.47
C SER A 147 -7.17 3.07 -0.81
N PHE A 148 -8.37 3.11 -1.41
CA PHE A 148 -8.66 3.77 -2.69
C PHE A 148 -10.13 4.19 -2.83
#